data_AF-A0A2N3I3X6-F1
#
_entry.id   AF-A0A2N3I3X6-F1
#
_cell.length_a   1.000
_cell.length_b   1.000
_cell.length_c   1.000
_cell.angle_alpha   90.00
_cell.angle_beta   90.00
_cell.angle_gamma   90.00
#
_symmetry.space_group_name_H-M   'P 1'
#
loop_
_entity.id
_entity.type
_entity.pdbx_description
1 polymer ?
#
loop_
_entity_poly.entity_id
_entity_poly.type
_entity_poly.pdbx_seq_one_letter_code
_entity_poly.pdbx_strand_id
1 'polypeptide(L)'
;MLLSCINSFAQAWNYNNNRIAISADGNSAPDNLHKWPIGDPDDWGANAAMLAILAKLEMQDKLVHYSYNNFIDAPAGPDSRNQNKISCDGGIIRWHFDAEKFYDVTTQLEQATNSLAKEMTKSTADDPLYFLHAGLSEFVYLAVEKAIELGGLENLRYVKLVSHSGFNENHKRREWHHTWDDIQKLCGNRMQYHKIKDQNACNQPDVLWCSGKDFSPWYWMRDHKDESIHWLYTRVQAHNTGKADISDCGLLYWLLTGDESGNPEKFKNFIGDGIANSVQGIAVKKLIEDKGKDNFISMEAEHFDLHGQWAFKNDDLASGGRFIEYIGANNDQEITKENICESNFEIKEAGTYTVKWLMRQTKEIEGDRVGSVWINFPDAIQIGHEPVKGFHKFAGRGKNDFTMNGQLDLHGDQSWMTVKFEKAGFYTLQVSACSEFLQIDKFILYKDMSFEDAKKMANQ
;
A
#
# COMPACT_ATOMS: atom_id res chain seq x y z
N MET A 1 -5.79 -26.17 23.83
CA MET A 1 -5.75 -26.72 22.46
C MET A 1 -7.15 -26.55 21.87
N LEU A 2 -7.46 -25.35 21.37
CA LEU A 2 -8.73 -25.06 20.71
C LEU A 2 -8.47 -25.21 19.22
N LEU A 3 -8.91 -26.33 18.64
CA LEU A 3 -9.02 -26.44 17.18
C LEU A 3 -10.06 -25.42 16.73
N SER A 4 -9.59 -24.34 16.10
CA SER A 4 -10.45 -23.48 15.29
C SER A 4 -10.97 -24.32 14.13
N CYS A 5 -12.29 -24.44 14.01
CA CYS A 5 -12.94 -25.03 12.87
C CYS A 5 -12.68 -24.14 11.65
N ILE A 6 -11.63 -24.44 10.88
CA ILE A 6 -11.46 -23.90 9.54
C ILE A 6 -12.61 -24.48 8.72
N ASN A 7 -13.64 -23.67 8.45
CA ASN A 7 -14.58 -23.98 7.39
C ASN A 7 -13.73 -24.18 6.12
N SER A 8 -13.61 -25.41 5.64
CA SER A 8 -12.96 -25.70 4.38
C SER A 8 -13.80 -25.03 3.29
N PHE A 9 -13.40 -23.85 2.85
CA PHE A 9 -13.96 -23.25 1.66
C PHE A 9 -13.68 -24.20 0.49
N ALA A 10 -14.69 -24.44 -0.34
CA ALA A 10 -14.49 -25.21 -1.56
C ALA A 10 -13.61 -24.38 -2.48
N GLN A 11 -12.44 -24.88 -2.88
CA GLN A 11 -11.55 -24.15 -3.77
C GLN A 11 -11.92 -24.47 -5.24
N ALA A 12 -11.97 -23.44 -6.09
CA ALA A 12 -12.33 -23.63 -7.50
C ALA A 12 -11.14 -24.13 -8.32
N TRP A 13 -11.45 -24.79 -9.44
CA TRP A 13 -10.47 -25.17 -10.46
C TRP A 13 -9.24 -25.96 -9.95
N ASN A 14 -9.45 -26.77 -8.91
CA ASN A 14 -8.43 -27.54 -8.20
C ASN A 14 -7.31 -26.65 -7.62
N TYR A 15 -7.62 -25.40 -7.26
CA TYR A 15 -6.71 -24.60 -6.45
C TYR A 15 -6.42 -25.34 -5.15
N ASN A 16 -5.15 -25.37 -4.76
CA ASN A 16 -4.69 -26.05 -3.56
C ASN A 16 -3.47 -25.32 -2.97
N ASN A 17 -3.69 -24.10 -2.46
CA ASN A 17 -2.66 -23.26 -1.85
C ASN A 17 -1.42 -23.01 -2.73
N ASN A 18 -1.63 -22.96 -4.05
CA ASN A 18 -0.61 -22.65 -5.04
C ASN A 18 -0.39 -21.14 -5.19
N ARG A 19 0.63 -20.76 -5.96
CA ARG A 19 0.95 -19.36 -6.26
C ARG A 19 -0.19 -18.67 -7.00
N ILE A 20 -0.47 -17.43 -6.59
CA ILE A 20 -1.45 -16.53 -7.19
C ILE A 20 -0.71 -15.30 -7.72
N ALA A 21 -1.00 -14.92 -8.95
CA ALA A 21 -0.61 -13.64 -9.52
C ALA A 21 -1.87 -12.87 -9.93
N ILE A 22 -1.88 -11.56 -9.75
CA ILE A 22 -3.02 -10.69 -10.05
C ILE A 22 -2.55 -9.55 -10.94
N SER A 23 -3.37 -9.19 -11.93
CA SER A 23 -3.16 -8.03 -12.79
C SER A 23 -4.48 -7.28 -12.89
N ALA A 24 -4.55 -6.09 -12.32
CA ALA A 24 -5.73 -5.22 -12.37
C ALA A 24 -5.58 -4.11 -13.41
N ASP A 25 -6.69 -3.67 -13.99
CA ASP A 25 -6.71 -2.54 -14.89
C ASP A 25 -6.54 -1.20 -14.15
N GLY A 26 -6.88 -0.13 -14.85
CA GLY A 26 -6.84 1.22 -14.36
C GLY A 26 -5.69 2.02 -14.95
N ASN A 27 -5.81 3.33 -14.81
CA ASN A 27 -4.70 4.26 -14.93
C ASN A 27 -4.98 5.43 -13.98
N SER A 28 -3.92 6.07 -13.52
CA SER A 28 -4.02 7.22 -12.63
C SER A 28 -4.12 8.55 -13.37
N ALA A 29 -3.65 8.59 -14.62
CA ALA A 29 -3.73 9.77 -15.48
C ALA A 29 -4.53 9.51 -16.76
N PRO A 30 -5.24 10.54 -17.26
CA PRO A 30 -6.00 10.44 -18.49
C PRO A 30 -5.07 10.25 -19.70
N ASP A 31 -5.29 9.17 -20.43
CA ASP A 31 -4.73 8.91 -21.74
C ASP A 31 -5.66 9.46 -22.83
N ASN A 32 -5.44 10.72 -23.22
CA ASN A 32 -6.27 11.39 -24.23
C ASN A 32 -6.11 10.82 -25.65
N LEU A 33 -5.22 9.84 -25.87
CA LEU A 33 -5.08 9.13 -27.14
C LEU A 33 -6.07 7.95 -27.27
N HIS A 34 -6.79 7.63 -26.20
CA HIS A 34 -7.78 6.57 -26.20
C HIS A 34 -9.20 7.10 -25.93
N LYS A 35 -10.21 6.45 -26.51
CA LYS A 35 -11.63 6.82 -26.33
C LYS A 35 -12.13 6.71 -24.89
N TRP A 36 -11.46 5.88 -24.08
CA TRP A 36 -11.61 5.82 -22.62
C TRP A 36 -10.31 6.31 -22.00
N PRO A 37 -10.23 7.61 -21.65
CA PRO A 37 -8.99 8.19 -21.16
C PRO A 37 -8.57 7.62 -19.83
N ILE A 38 -9.52 7.22 -18.99
CA ILE A 38 -9.26 6.60 -17.69
C ILE A 38 -9.70 5.14 -17.75
N GLY A 39 -8.98 4.25 -17.07
CA GLY A 39 -9.42 2.86 -16.83
C GLY A 39 -10.66 2.77 -15.99
N ASP A 40 -11.23 1.57 -15.92
CA ASP A 40 -12.48 1.41 -15.18
C ASP A 40 -12.16 1.60 -13.67
N PRO A 41 -12.91 2.43 -12.94
CA PRO A 41 -12.59 2.68 -11.52
C PRO A 41 -12.99 1.56 -10.56
N ASP A 42 -13.60 0.47 -11.05
CA ASP A 42 -13.98 -0.72 -10.27
C ASP A 42 -12.76 -1.45 -9.66
N ASP A 43 -11.70 -1.65 -10.45
CA ASP A 43 -10.35 -1.16 -10.16
C ASP A 43 -9.98 -0.90 -8.69
N TRP A 44 -10.38 0.30 -8.28
CA TRP A 44 -9.80 1.00 -7.16
C TRP A 44 -10.26 0.37 -5.86
N GLY A 45 -11.54 -0.01 -5.77
CA GLY A 45 -12.04 -0.74 -4.62
C GLY A 45 -11.70 -2.23 -4.70
N ALA A 46 -11.73 -2.82 -5.90
CA ALA A 46 -11.46 -4.25 -6.12
C ALA A 46 -10.06 -4.65 -5.67
N ASN A 47 -9.05 -3.83 -5.96
CA ASN A 47 -7.67 -4.07 -5.50
C ASN A 47 -7.57 -4.21 -3.98
N ALA A 48 -8.17 -3.28 -3.23
CA ALA A 48 -8.19 -3.37 -1.77
C ALA A 48 -9.00 -4.56 -1.26
N ALA A 49 -10.13 -4.89 -1.92
CA ALA A 49 -10.96 -6.03 -1.54
C ALA A 49 -10.27 -7.37 -1.78
N MET A 50 -9.53 -7.53 -2.88
CA MET A 50 -8.75 -8.74 -3.16
C MET A 50 -7.66 -8.98 -2.10
N LEU A 51 -6.95 -7.92 -1.72
CA LEU A 51 -5.96 -8.00 -0.64
C LEU A 51 -6.61 -8.32 0.71
N ALA A 52 -7.79 -7.78 1.00
CA ALA A 52 -8.57 -8.13 2.19
C ALA A 52 -8.95 -9.61 2.23
N ILE A 53 -9.36 -10.18 1.08
CA ILE A 53 -9.72 -11.60 0.95
C ILE A 53 -8.51 -12.49 1.24
N LEU A 54 -7.36 -12.20 0.62
CA LEU A 54 -6.12 -12.95 0.86
C LEU A 54 -5.67 -12.84 2.32
N ALA A 55 -5.70 -11.63 2.90
CA ALA A 55 -5.28 -11.39 4.27
C ALA A 55 -6.20 -12.09 5.29
N LYS A 56 -7.51 -12.13 5.02
CA LYS A 56 -8.48 -12.85 5.86
C LYS A 56 -8.17 -14.35 5.97
N LEU A 57 -7.59 -14.93 4.92
CA LEU A 57 -7.18 -16.33 4.86
C LEU A 57 -5.70 -16.54 5.19
N GLU A 58 -4.98 -15.48 5.58
CA GLU A 58 -3.54 -15.51 5.87
C GLU A 58 -2.70 -16.00 4.67
N MET A 59 -3.10 -15.64 3.45
CA MET A 59 -2.49 -16.10 2.18
C MET A 59 -1.56 -15.07 1.53
N GLN A 60 -1.01 -14.13 2.31
CA GLN A 60 -0.08 -13.11 1.82
C GLN A 60 1.13 -13.73 1.09
N ASP A 61 1.61 -14.89 1.56
CA ASP A 61 2.74 -15.63 0.96
C ASP A 61 2.41 -16.27 -0.40
N LYS A 62 1.12 -16.47 -0.71
CA LYS A 62 0.66 -17.04 -1.98
C LYS A 62 0.59 -16.01 -3.08
N LEU A 63 0.49 -14.73 -2.74
CA LEU A 63 0.52 -13.65 -3.72
C LEU A 63 1.97 -13.41 -4.17
N VAL A 64 2.33 -13.94 -5.33
CA VAL A 64 3.72 -13.86 -5.84
C VAL A 64 3.94 -12.72 -6.82
N HIS A 65 2.87 -12.10 -7.31
CA HIS A 65 2.92 -10.96 -8.22
C HIS A 65 1.58 -10.21 -8.19
N TYR A 66 1.65 -8.89 -8.15
CA TYR A 66 0.51 -8.00 -8.29
C TYR A 66 0.90 -6.83 -9.18
N SER A 67 0.34 -6.74 -10.38
CA SER A 67 0.47 -5.57 -11.22
C SER A 67 -0.84 -4.78 -11.25
N TYR A 68 -0.72 -3.46 -11.32
CA TYR A 68 -1.86 -2.57 -11.48
C TYR A 68 -1.51 -1.43 -12.43
N ASN A 69 -2.53 -0.68 -12.84
CA ASN A 69 -2.43 0.31 -13.90
C ASN A 69 -1.99 -0.28 -15.26
N ASN A 70 -2.52 -1.46 -15.62
CA ASN A 70 -2.11 -2.23 -16.80
C ASN A 70 -2.55 -1.64 -18.16
N PHE A 71 -2.99 -0.38 -18.20
CA PHE A 71 -3.16 0.36 -19.44
C PHE A 71 -1.81 0.77 -20.03
N ILE A 72 -1.16 -0.19 -20.68
CA ILE A 72 0.12 0.01 -21.38
C ILE A 72 0.04 1.23 -22.32
N ASP A 73 1.11 2.02 -22.35
CA ASP A 73 1.23 3.30 -23.06
C ASP A 73 0.36 4.46 -22.54
N ALA A 74 -0.35 4.28 -21.42
CA ALA A 74 -0.96 5.41 -20.72
C ALA A 74 0.10 6.19 -19.92
N PRO A 75 -0.07 7.52 -19.77
CA PRO A 75 0.83 8.31 -18.93
C PRO A 75 0.74 7.87 -17.47
N ALA A 76 1.86 7.93 -16.76
CA ALA A 76 1.86 7.88 -15.31
C ALA A 76 1.20 9.16 -14.75
N GLY A 77 0.24 8.99 -13.85
CA GLY A 77 -0.29 10.07 -13.03
C GLY A 77 0.54 10.32 -11.78
N PRO A 78 0.37 11.46 -11.10
CA PRO A 78 0.98 11.64 -9.79
C PRO A 78 0.43 10.61 -8.81
N ASP A 79 1.30 10.00 -8.00
CA ASP A 79 0.95 8.97 -7.01
C ASP A 79 -0.23 9.39 -6.11
N SER A 80 -0.28 10.66 -5.72
CA SER A 80 -1.35 11.22 -4.87
C SER A 80 -2.77 11.14 -5.46
N ARG A 81 -2.89 10.89 -6.77
CA ARG A 81 -4.20 10.68 -7.45
C ARG A 81 -4.35 9.26 -7.98
N ASN A 82 -3.35 8.40 -7.79
CA ASN A 82 -3.31 7.03 -8.27
C ASN A 82 -4.09 6.12 -7.32
N GLN A 83 -5.38 5.94 -7.59
CA GLN A 83 -6.28 5.19 -6.71
C GLN A 83 -5.90 3.70 -6.61
N ASN A 84 -5.34 3.11 -7.66
CA ASN A 84 -4.81 1.75 -7.59
C ASN A 84 -3.61 1.66 -6.65
N LYS A 85 -2.63 2.57 -6.77
CA LYS A 85 -1.49 2.64 -5.84
C LYS A 85 -1.96 2.84 -4.40
N ILE A 86 -2.88 3.77 -4.15
CA ILE A 86 -3.44 4.01 -2.79
C ILE A 86 -4.10 2.74 -2.22
N SER A 87 -4.80 1.96 -3.05
CA SER A 87 -5.42 0.70 -2.62
C SER A 87 -4.39 -0.40 -2.35
N CYS A 88 -3.40 -0.57 -3.22
CA CYS A 88 -2.33 -1.55 -3.05
C CYS A 88 -1.46 -1.21 -1.83
N ASP A 89 -0.97 0.02 -1.72
CA ASP A 89 -0.14 0.51 -0.62
C ASP A 89 -0.88 0.38 0.72
N GLY A 90 -2.15 0.77 0.76
CA GLY A 90 -2.96 0.63 1.97
C GLY A 90 -3.12 -0.84 2.40
N GLY A 91 -3.30 -1.76 1.44
CA GLY A 91 -3.33 -3.19 1.72
C GLY A 91 -1.99 -3.75 2.19
N ILE A 92 -0.88 -3.33 1.57
CA ILE A 92 0.50 -3.67 1.98
C ILE A 92 0.72 -3.31 3.45
N ILE A 93 0.44 -2.06 3.83
CA ILE A 93 0.69 -1.58 5.19
C ILE A 93 -0.24 -2.26 6.18
N ARG A 94 -1.54 -2.35 5.88
CA ARG A 94 -2.56 -2.84 6.82
C ARG A 94 -2.49 -4.34 7.06
N TRP A 95 -2.09 -5.09 6.04
CA TRP A 95 -2.20 -6.55 6.05
C TRP A 95 -0.87 -7.25 5.77
N HIS A 96 0.24 -6.51 5.88
CA HIS A 96 1.61 -7.02 5.85
C HIS A 96 1.96 -7.80 4.57
N PHE A 97 1.50 -7.31 3.42
CA PHE A 97 1.96 -7.89 2.15
C PHE A 97 3.40 -7.47 1.85
N ASP A 98 4.11 -8.31 1.11
CA ASP A 98 5.45 -7.98 0.61
C ASP A 98 5.34 -6.96 -0.52
N ALA A 99 5.74 -5.71 -0.26
CA ALA A 99 5.73 -4.61 -1.21
C ALA A 99 6.51 -4.92 -2.49
N GLU A 100 7.53 -5.81 -2.45
CA GLU A 100 8.30 -6.21 -3.62
C GLU A 100 7.49 -7.01 -4.65
N LYS A 101 6.26 -7.42 -4.32
CA LYS A 101 5.35 -8.12 -5.22
C LYS A 101 4.43 -7.18 -5.98
N PHE A 102 4.44 -5.88 -5.69
CA PHE A 102 3.52 -4.90 -6.25
C PHE A 102 4.23 -4.01 -7.27
N TYR A 103 3.60 -3.81 -8.43
CA TYR A 103 4.19 -3.05 -9.53
C TYR A 103 3.16 -2.12 -10.18
N ASP A 104 3.47 -0.82 -10.21
CA ASP A 104 2.75 0.13 -11.07
C ASP A 104 3.28 0.03 -12.49
N VAL A 105 2.47 -0.51 -13.40
CA VAL A 105 2.94 -0.78 -14.77
C VAL A 105 3.20 0.51 -15.57
N THR A 106 2.65 1.66 -15.15
CA THR A 106 2.92 2.94 -15.84
C THR A 106 4.34 3.46 -15.62
N THR A 107 5.02 3.02 -14.55
CA THR A 107 6.40 3.43 -14.22
C THR A 107 7.36 2.25 -14.09
N GLN A 108 6.85 1.02 -13.93
CA GLN A 108 7.62 -0.19 -13.64
C GLN A 108 7.31 -1.34 -14.62
N LEU A 109 6.95 -1.04 -15.88
CA LEU A 109 6.59 -2.04 -16.89
C LEU A 109 7.62 -3.17 -17.02
N GLU A 110 8.90 -2.84 -17.13
CA GLU A 110 9.95 -3.85 -17.28
C GLU A 110 10.08 -4.74 -16.04
N GLN A 111 10.03 -4.15 -14.84
CA GLN A 111 10.11 -4.89 -13.57
C GLN A 111 8.89 -5.81 -13.40
N ALA A 112 7.69 -5.31 -13.69
CA ALA A 112 6.44 -6.06 -13.63
C ALA A 112 6.47 -7.25 -14.60
N THR A 113 6.84 -6.99 -15.86
CA THR A 113 6.94 -8.01 -16.93
C THR A 113 7.94 -9.11 -16.53
N ASN A 114 9.13 -8.71 -16.06
CA ASN A 114 10.15 -9.65 -15.61
C ASN A 114 9.71 -10.46 -14.37
N SER A 115 8.98 -9.83 -13.45
CA SER A 115 8.45 -10.47 -12.24
C SER A 115 7.46 -11.58 -12.60
N LEU A 116 6.42 -11.25 -13.38
CA LEU A 116 5.41 -12.22 -13.80
C LEU A 116 6.01 -13.33 -14.68
N ALA A 117 6.89 -12.98 -15.63
CA ALA A 117 7.55 -13.96 -16.48
C ALA A 117 8.36 -15.00 -15.67
N LYS A 118 9.09 -14.56 -14.63
CA LYS A 118 9.81 -15.46 -13.73
C LYS A 118 8.88 -16.35 -12.92
N GLU A 119 7.72 -15.85 -12.49
CA GLU A 119 6.73 -16.70 -11.82
C GLU A 119 6.11 -17.72 -12.80
N MET A 120 5.86 -17.34 -14.05
CA MET A 120 5.40 -18.26 -15.08
C MET A 120 6.42 -19.38 -15.32
N THR A 121 7.72 -19.08 -15.42
CA THR A 121 8.78 -20.09 -15.68
C THR A 121 9.01 -21.07 -14.53
N LYS A 122 8.58 -20.75 -13.31
CA LYS A 122 8.60 -21.67 -12.15
C LYS A 122 7.47 -22.70 -12.17
N SER A 123 6.45 -22.52 -13.01
CA SER A 123 5.21 -23.29 -12.93
C SER A 123 5.40 -24.76 -13.30
N THR A 124 4.81 -25.64 -12.50
CA THR A 124 4.84 -27.10 -12.67
C THR A 124 3.45 -27.70 -12.40
N ALA A 125 3.29 -29.01 -12.60
CA ALA A 125 2.03 -29.70 -12.30
C ALA A 125 1.65 -29.61 -10.81
N ASP A 126 2.65 -29.66 -9.93
CA ASP A 126 2.46 -29.65 -8.46
C ASP A 126 2.40 -28.22 -7.90
N ASP A 127 2.98 -27.25 -8.61
CA ASP A 127 2.94 -25.82 -8.27
C ASP A 127 2.55 -24.95 -9.49
N PRO A 128 1.29 -25.03 -9.95
CA PRO A 128 0.77 -24.18 -11.00
C PRO A 128 0.67 -22.72 -10.55
N LEU A 129 0.76 -21.80 -11.50
CA LEU A 129 0.47 -20.38 -11.26
C LEU A 129 -0.97 -20.08 -11.64
N TYR A 130 -1.78 -19.61 -10.69
CA TYR A 130 -3.11 -19.06 -10.97
C TYR A 130 -2.99 -17.57 -11.20
N PHE A 131 -3.28 -17.13 -12.42
CA PHE A 131 -3.18 -15.73 -12.82
C PHE A 131 -4.58 -15.14 -13.00
N LEU A 132 -4.95 -14.20 -12.14
CA LEU A 132 -6.22 -13.48 -12.19
C LEU A 132 -6.08 -12.28 -13.11
N HIS A 133 -6.81 -12.34 -14.22
CA HIS A 133 -6.76 -11.38 -15.32
C HIS A 133 -7.90 -10.36 -15.20
N ALA A 134 -7.66 -9.39 -14.32
CA ALA A 134 -8.51 -8.23 -14.06
C ALA A 134 -8.12 -7.01 -14.93
N GLY A 135 -7.41 -7.21 -16.05
CA GLY A 135 -7.11 -6.08 -16.95
C GLY A 135 -6.84 -6.45 -18.39
N LEU A 136 -6.21 -5.56 -19.15
CA LEU A 136 -6.03 -5.77 -20.59
C LEU A 136 -4.92 -6.76 -20.91
N SER A 137 -5.11 -7.53 -21.97
CA SER A 137 -4.23 -8.65 -22.36
C SER A 137 -2.79 -8.23 -22.74
N GLU A 138 -2.53 -6.98 -23.07
CA GLU A 138 -1.20 -6.54 -23.51
C GLU A 138 -0.10 -6.81 -22.48
N PHE A 139 -0.33 -6.50 -21.20
CA PHE A 139 0.66 -6.77 -20.15
C PHE A 139 1.00 -8.26 -20.06
N VAL A 140 -0.02 -9.12 -20.11
CA VAL A 140 0.15 -10.57 -20.06
C VAL A 140 0.87 -11.09 -21.29
N TYR A 141 0.59 -10.52 -22.46
CA TYR A 141 1.31 -10.85 -23.69
C TYR A 141 2.81 -10.60 -23.55
N LEU A 142 3.20 -9.43 -23.05
CA LEU A 142 4.61 -9.08 -22.81
C LEU A 142 5.26 -10.02 -21.79
N ALA A 143 4.54 -10.38 -20.71
CA ALA A 143 5.05 -11.33 -19.72
C ALA A 143 5.23 -12.75 -20.28
N VAL A 144 4.32 -13.20 -21.15
CA VAL A 144 4.41 -14.51 -21.83
C VAL A 144 5.55 -14.52 -22.84
N GLU A 145 5.70 -13.48 -23.64
CA GLU A 145 6.84 -13.30 -24.55
C GLU A 145 8.14 -13.40 -23.76
N LYS A 146 8.23 -12.65 -22.64
CA LYS A 146 9.40 -12.69 -21.77
C LYS A 146 9.64 -14.06 -21.13
N ALA A 147 8.59 -14.77 -20.72
CA ALA A 147 8.71 -16.12 -20.18
C ALA A 147 9.29 -17.10 -21.22
N ILE A 148 8.91 -16.95 -22.49
CA ILE A 148 9.44 -17.74 -23.61
C ILE A 148 10.93 -17.42 -23.83
N GLU A 149 11.31 -16.14 -23.83
CA GLU A 149 12.72 -15.72 -23.91
C GLU A 149 13.58 -16.32 -22.80
N LEU A 150 13.01 -16.46 -21.59
CA LEU A 150 13.66 -17.08 -20.43
C LEU A 150 13.68 -18.62 -20.50
N GLY A 151 13.22 -19.23 -21.60
CA GLY A 151 13.19 -20.69 -21.80
C GLY A 151 11.99 -21.39 -21.15
N GLY A 152 10.99 -20.65 -20.69
CA GLY A 152 9.84 -21.15 -19.93
C GLY A 152 8.65 -21.64 -20.77
N LEU A 153 8.80 -21.84 -22.08
CA LEU A 153 7.69 -22.20 -22.97
C LEU A 153 6.91 -23.43 -22.47
N GLU A 154 7.60 -24.46 -22.00
CA GLU A 154 6.94 -25.69 -21.52
C GLU A 154 6.23 -25.48 -20.18
N ASN A 155 6.73 -24.59 -19.32
CA ASN A 155 6.13 -24.25 -18.03
C ASN A 155 4.78 -23.55 -18.18
N LEU A 156 4.55 -22.84 -19.30
CA LEU A 156 3.29 -22.14 -19.58
C LEU A 156 2.07 -23.08 -19.56
N ARG A 157 2.25 -24.40 -19.76
CA ARG A 157 1.15 -25.38 -19.62
C ARG A 157 0.56 -25.49 -18.21
N TYR A 158 1.29 -25.00 -17.23
CA TYR A 158 0.91 -24.99 -15.81
C TYR A 158 0.52 -23.59 -15.33
N VAL A 159 0.42 -22.63 -16.23
CA VAL A 159 -0.16 -21.31 -15.95
C VAL A 159 -1.65 -21.36 -16.27
N LYS A 160 -2.46 -20.96 -15.30
CA LYS A 160 -3.91 -20.99 -15.31
C LYS A 160 -4.46 -19.57 -15.27
N LEU A 161 -4.92 -19.05 -16.40
CA LEU A 161 -5.50 -17.71 -16.50
C LEU A 161 -7.00 -17.76 -16.19
N VAL A 162 -7.45 -16.90 -15.28
CA VAL A 162 -8.87 -16.69 -14.94
C VAL A 162 -9.30 -15.30 -15.39
N SER A 163 -10.38 -15.20 -16.16
CA SER A 163 -11.00 -13.94 -16.59
C SER A 163 -12.50 -13.97 -16.29
N HIS A 164 -13.15 -12.81 -16.27
CA HIS A 164 -14.62 -12.66 -16.19
C HIS A 164 -15.17 -11.82 -17.34
N SER A 165 -14.34 -11.06 -18.05
CA SER A 165 -14.79 -10.04 -18.99
C SER A 165 -14.20 -10.21 -20.39
N GLY A 166 -15.08 -10.20 -21.40
CA GLY A 166 -14.64 -10.17 -22.80
C GLY A 166 -13.86 -8.91 -23.15
N PHE A 167 -14.02 -7.83 -22.38
CA PHE A 167 -13.25 -6.61 -22.52
C PHE A 167 -11.75 -6.86 -22.23
N ASN A 168 -11.45 -7.45 -21.08
CA ASN A 168 -10.09 -7.79 -20.62
C ASN A 168 -9.36 -8.70 -21.62
N GLU A 169 -10.12 -9.60 -22.24
CA GLU A 169 -9.61 -10.58 -23.22
C GLU A 169 -9.33 -9.96 -24.60
N ASN A 170 -10.17 -9.03 -25.07
CA ASN A 170 -10.22 -8.66 -26.48
C ASN A 170 -9.95 -7.18 -26.78
N HIS A 171 -10.02 -6.30 -25.78
CA HIS A 171 -9.84 -4.87 -26.01
C HIS A 171 -8.37 -4.52 -26.21
N LYS A 172 -8.09 -3.80 -27.32
CA LYS A 172 -6.78 -3.27 -27.66
C LYS A 172 -6.79 -1.75 -27.47
N ARG A 173 -5.89 -1.21 -26.64
CA ARG A 173 -5.80 0.26 -26.46
C ARG A 173 -5.07 0.95 -27.60
N ARG A 174 -4.12 0.24 -28.20
CA ARG A 174 -3.38 0.64 -29.39
C ARG A 174 -3.51 -0.45 -30.44
N GLU A 175 -3.35 -0.10 -31.71
CA GLU A 175 -3.48 -1.06 -32.81
C GLU A 175 -2.45 -2.20 -32.72
N TRP A 176 -1.28 -1.92 -32.14
CA TRP A 176 -0.20 -2.90 -31.94
C TRP A 176 -0.34 -3.73 -30.66
N HIS A 177 -1.36 -3.50 -29.83
CA HIS A 177 -1.59 -4.33 -28.64
C HIS A 177 -2.20 -5.68 -29.01
N HIS A 178 -2.16 -6.62 -28.09
CA HIS A 178 -2.50 -8.03 -28.30
C HIS A 178 -3.74 -8.44 -27.50
N THR A 179 -4.45 -9.45 -27.99
CA THR A 179 -5.57 -10.08 -27.27
C THR A 179 -5.15 -11.39 -26.61
N TRP A 180 -6.05 -11.98 -25.83
CA TRP A 180 -5.92 -13.35 -25.35
C TRP A 180 -5.66 -14.38 -26.47
N ASP A 181 -6.31 -14.24 -27.63
CA ASP A 181 -6.07 -15.13 -28.77
C ASP A 181 -4.62 -15.02 -29.30
N ASP A 182 -4.04 -13.81 -29.25
CA ASP A 182 -2.65 -13.59 -29.65
C ASP A 182 -1.68 -14.24 -28.64
N ILE A 183 -2.00 -14.20 -27.33
CA ILE A 183 -1.26 -14.93 -26.28
C ILE A 183 -1.30 -16.44 -26.51
N GLN A 184 -2.46 -17.01 -26.81
CA GLN A 184 -2.62 -18.43 -27.11
C GLN A 184 -1.80 -18.86 -28.33
N LYS A 185 -1.81 -18.05 -29.40
CA LYS A 185 -0.93 -18.30 -30.57
C LYS A 185 0.55 -18.25 -30.19
N LEU A 186 0.97 -17.22 -29.44
CA LEU A 186 2.35 -17.00 -29.02
C LEU A 186 2.91 -18.20 -28.22
N CYS A 187 2.14 -18.72 -27.26
CA CYS A 187 2.57 -19.86 -26.44
C CYS A 187 2.27 -21.25 -27.06
N GLY A 188 1.70 -21.30 -28.26
CA GLY A 188 1.31 -22.55 -28.92
C GLY A 188 0.19 -23.30 -28.18
N ASN A 189 -0.81 -22.57 -27.70
CA ASN A 189 -1.98 -23.04 -26.94
C ASN A 189 -1.64 -23.82 -25.66
N ARG A 190 -0.58 -23.42 -24.96
CA ARG A 190 -0.13 -24.09 -23.73
C ARG A 190 -0.87 -23.61 -22.50
N MET A 191 -1.08 -22.30 -22.35
CA MET A 191 -1.71 -21.76 -21.15
C MET A 191 -3.17 -22.20 -21.02
N GLN A 192 -3.56 -22.55 -19.80
CA GLN A 192 -4.94 -22.92 -19.49
C GLN A 192 -5.78 -21.68 -19.24
N TYR A 193 -7.07 -21.78 -19.54
CA TYR A 193 -8.00 -20.65 -19.46
C TYR A 193 -9.33 -21.05 -18.85
N HIS A 194 -9.83 -20.20 -17.96
CA HIS A 194 -11.17 -20.31 -17.42
C HIS A 194 -11.84 -18.93 -17.39
N LYS A 195 -13.05 -18.86 -17.95
CA LYS A 195 -13.89 -17.67 -17.88
C LYS A 195 -15.03 -17.90 -16.90
N ILE A 196 -15.03 -17.17 -15.79
CA ILE A 196 -16.16 -17.17 -14.86
C ILE A 196 -17.28 -16.27 -15.39
N LYS A 197 -18.44 -16.33 -14.75
CA LYS A 197 -19.52 -15.36 -14.96
C LYS A 197 -19.00 -13.92 -14.88
N ASP A 198 -19.48 -13.06 -15.79
CA ASP A 198 -19.21 -11.62 -15.74
C ASP A 198 -19.69 -11.03 -14.40
N GLN A 199 -18.76 -10.43 -13.66
CA GLN A 199 -18.96 -9.87 -12.33
C GLN A 199 -19.60 -8.47 -12.33
N ASN A 200 -19.77 -7.85 -13.51
CA ASN A 200 -20.31 -6.49 -13.68
C ASN A 200 -21.85 -6.44 -13.62
N ALA A 201 -22.45 -6.56 -12.42
CA ALA A 201 -23.92 -6.57 -12.24
C ALA A 201 -24.50 -5.38 -11.46
N CYS A 202 -24.09 -4.15 -11.79
CA CYS A 202 -24.49 -2.92 -11.08
C CYS A 202 -25.99 -2.58 -11.04
N ASN A 203 -26.83 -3.31 -11.78
CA ASN A 203 -28.28 -3.07 -11.83
C ASN A 203 -29.06 -3.79 -10.72
N GLN A 204 -28.40 -4.65 -9.94
CA GLN A 204 -29.01 -5.43 -8.86
C GLN A 204 -28.13 -5.33 -7.60
N PRO A 205 -28.45 -4.44 -6.66
CA PRO A 205 -27.58 -4.13 -5.50
C PRO A 205 -27.13 -5.32 -4.64
N ASP A 206 -27.89 -6.41 -4.62
CA ASP A 206 -27.62 -7.60 -3.80
C ASP A 206 -26.95 -8.75 -4.60
N VAL A 207 -26.58 -8.49 -5.85
CA VAL A 207 -26.07 -9.50 -6.79
C VAL A 207 -24.68 -9.11 -7.26
N LEU A 208 -23.72 -10.05 -7.14
CA LEU A 208 -22.31 -9.81 -7.48
C LEU A 208 -21.77 -8.61 -6.70
N TRP A 209 -20.77 -7.95 -7.24
CA TRP A 209 -19.88 -7.06 -6.50
C TRP A 209 -20.09 -5.58 -6.85
N CYS A 210 -21.23 -5.24 -7.45
CA CYS A 210 -21.58 -3.87 -7.80
C CYS A 210 -23.03 -3.54 -7.42
N SER A 211 -23.23 -2.44 -6.71
CA SER A 211 -24.56 -1.92 -6.35
C SER A 211 -24.85 -0.54 -6.97
N GLY A 212 -24.10 -0.18 -8.01
CA GLY A 212 -24.26 1.12 -8.67
C GLY A 212 -24.06 2.25 -7.67
N LYS A 213 -24.98 3.23 -7.63
CA LYS A 213 -24.86 4.38 -6.70
C LYS A 213 -25.37 4.10 -5.28
N ASP A 214 -25.88 2.90 -5.02
CA ASP A 214 -26.38 2.54 -3.69
C ASP A 214 -25.25 1.96 -2.84
N PHE A 215 -24.79 2.71 -1.84
CA PHE A 215 -23.76 2.25 -0.91
C PHE A 215 -24.31 1.49 0.30
N SER A 216 -25.64 1.38 0.45
CA SER A 216 -26.25 0.77 1.63
C SER A 216 -25.86 -0.71 1.85
N PRO A 217 -25.63 -1.55 0.81
CA PRO A 217 -25.15 -2.92 1.00
C PRO A 217 -23.73 -3.00 1.59
N TRP A 218 -22.98 -1.90 1.57
CA TRP A 218 -21.57 -1.83 1.96
C TRP A 218 -21.33 -1.10 3.29
N TYR A 219 -22.38 -0.55 3.91
CA TYR A 219 -22.26 0.18 5.19
C TYR A 219 -21.74 -0.67 6.34
N TRP A 220 -21.82 -2.00 6.24
CA TRP A 220 -21.18 -2.87 7.22
C TRP A 220 -19.67 -2.67 7.29
N MET A 221 -18.99 -2.27 6.20
CA MET A 221 -17.56 -1.93 6.24
C MET A 221 -17.33 -0.60 6.96
N ARG A 222 -18.16 0.41 6.68
CA ARG A 222 -18.14 1.72 7.36
C ARG A 222 -18.28 1.56 8.88
N ASP A 223 -19.18 0.68 9.30
CA ASP A 223 -19.54 0.48 10.70
C ASP A 223 -18.71 -0.64 11.37
N HIS A 224 -17.70 -1.17 10.68
CA HIS A 224 -16.90 -2.28 11.15
C HIS A 224 -15.91 -1.83 12.26
N LYS A 225 -15.69 -2.69 13.26
CA LYS A 225 -14.77 -2.42 14.39
C LYS A 225 -13.29 -2.45 14.01
N ASP A 226 -12.93 -3.27 13.02
CA ASP A 226 -11.59 -3.31 12.42
C ASP A 226 -11.44 -2.12 11.48
N GLU A 227 -10.52 -1.21 11.82
CA GLU A 227 -10.27 0.02 11.09
C GLU A 227 -9.67 -0.23 9.70
N SER A 228 -9.05 -1.39 9.46
CA SER A 228 -8.60 -1.77 8.13
C SER A 228 -9.79 -2.07 7.21
N ILE A 229 -10.90 -2.59 7.74
CA ILE A 229 -12.16 -2.79 7.02
C ILE A 229 -12.92 -1.47 6.84
N HIS A 230 -12.89 -0.58 7.84
CA HIS A 230 -13.41 0.77 7.66
C HIS A 230 -12.63 1.51 6.56
N TRP A 231 -11.31 1.39 6.52
CA TRP A 231 -10.51 1.92 5.42
C TRP A 231 -10.92 1.32 4.06
N LEU A 232 -11.17 0.02 3.98
CA LEU A 232 -11.64 -0.64 2.75
C LEU A 232 -12.93 0.02 2.21
N TYR A 233 -13.85 0.43 3.09
CA TYR A 233 -15.04 1.19 2.68
C TYR A 233 -14.68 2.48 1.93
N THR A 234 -13.65 3.21 2.38
CA THR A 234 -13.19 4.44 1.71
C THR A 234 -12.64 4.18 0.31
N ARG A 235 -12.14 2.96 0.06
CA ARG A 235 -11.67 2.54 -1.28
C ARG A 235 -12.83 2.22 -2.20
N VAL A 236 -13.91 1.63 -1.68
CA VAL A 236 -15.18 1.48 -2.42
C VAL A 236 -15.76 2.86 -2.81
N GLN A 237 -15.62 3.87 -1.95
CA GLN A 237 -16.06 5.24 -2.24
C GLN A 237 -15.17 5.99 -3.24
N ALA A 238 -13.95 5.51 -3.50
CA ALA A 238 -12.98 6.22 -4.34
C ALA A 238 -13.41 6.31 -5.80
N HIS A 239 -14.29 5.42 -6.26
CA HIS A 239 -14.79 5.35 -7.62
C HIS A 239 -15.25 6.72 -8.14
N ASN A 240 -14.60 7.24 -9.19
CA ASN A 240 -14.81 8.64 -9.63
C ASN A 240 -16.22 8.96 -10.17
N THR A 241 -16.97 7.97 -10.66
CA THR A 241 -18.38 8.11 -11.06
C THR A 241 -19.38 7.94 -9.91
N GLY A 242 -18.89 7.67 -8.69
CA GLY A 242 -19.70 7.51 -7.49
C GLY A 242 -20.47 6.20 -7.43
N LYS A 243 -19.92 5.12 -8.00
CA LYS A 243 -20.47 3.77 -7.86
C LYS A 243 -19.77 3.01 -6.73
N ALA A 244 -20.49 2.12 -6.06
CA ALA A 244 -19.91 1.06 -5.25
C ALA A 244 -19.73 -0.17 -6.14
N ASP A 245 -18.52 -0.31 -6.68
CA ASP A 245 -18.15 -1.35 -7.62
C ASP A 245 -16.78 -1.92 -7.25
N ILE A 246 -16.74 -3.22 -6.98
CA ILE A 246 -15.52 -4.00 -6.75
C ILE A 246 -15.57 -5.34 -7.52
N SER A 247 -16.30 -5.37 -8.65
CA SER A 247 -16.45 -6.47 -9.62
C SER A 247 -15.28 -7.47 -9.65
N ASP A 248 -14.07 -6.98 -9.86
CA ASP A 248 -12.88 -7.78 -10.16
C ASP A 248 -12.43 -8.64 -8.98
N CYS A 249 -12.80 -8.28 -7.74
CA CYS A 249 -12.53 -9.14 -6.59
C CYS A 249 -13.29 -10.48 -6.65
N GLY A 250 -14.35 -10.55 -7.47
CA GLY A 250 -15.08 -11.78 -7.74
C GLY A 250 -14.23 -12.89 -8.37
N LEU A 251 -13.18 -12.55 -9.13
CA LEU A 251 -12.21 -13.52 -9.67
C LEU A 251 -11.53 -14.31 -8.55
N LEU A 252 -10.99 -13.59 -7.57
CA LEU A 252 -10.29 -14.17 -6.43
C LEU A 252 -11.27 -14.87 -5.50
N TYR A 253 -12.41 -14.25 -5.22
CA TYR A 253 -13.43 -14.84 -4.35
C TYR A 253 -13.90 -16.19 -4.91
N TRP A 254 -14.17 -16.28 -6.22
CA TRP A 254 -14.49 -17.55 -6.85
C TRP A 254 -13.35 -18.56 -6.72
N LEU A 255 -12.10 -18.16 -7.02
CA LEU A 255 -10.96 -19.08 -6.94
C LEU A 255 -10.86 -19.74 -5.56
N LEU A 256 -11.08 -18.97 -4.50
CA LEU A 256 -10.90 -19.41 -3.12
C LEU A 256 -12.14 -20.04 -2.49
N THR A 257 -13.35 -19.79 -3.02
CA THR A 257 -14.62 -20.23 -2.42
C THR A 257 -15.51 -21.08 -3.32
N GLY A 258 -15.21 -21.16 -4.61
CA GLY A 258 -16.04 -21.84 -5.60
C GLY A 258 -17.29 -21.07 -6.02
N ASP A 259 -17.52 -19.88 -5.46
CA ASP A 259 -18.76 -19.14 -5.62
C ASP A 259 -18.61 -17.99 -6.63
N GLU A 260 -19.09 -18.21 -7.86
CA GLU A 260 -19.17 -17.17 -8.91
C GLU A 260 -20.25 -16.12 -8.66
N SER A 261 -21.04 -16.28 -7.59
CA SER A 261 -22.14 -15.40 -7.20
C SER A 261 -21.92 -14.78 -5.83
N GLY A 262 -20.66 -14.46 -5.49
CA GLY A 262 -20.32 -13.62 -4.34
C GLY A 262 -21.11 -12.30 -4.35
N ASN A 263 -21.26 -11.64 -3.21
CA ASN A 263 -22.00 -10.37 -3.09
C ASN A 263 -21.65 -9.65 -1.78
N PRO A 264 -22.15 -8.41 -1.51
CA PRO A 264 -21.77 -7.66 -0.33
C PRO A 264 -22.07 -8.38 0.99
N GLU A 265 -23.20 -9.09 1.08
CA GLU A 265 -23.58 -9.83 2.29
C GLU A 265 -22.70 -11.08 2.48
N LYS A 266 -22.37 -11.82 1.42
CA LYS A 266 -21.42 -12.93 1.48
C LYS A 266 -20.03 -12.44 1.86
N PHE A 267 -19.61 -11.28 1.33
CA PHE A 267 -18.31 -10.69 1.68
C PHE A 267 -18.26 -10.25 3.13
N LYS A 268 -19.32 -9.62 3.66
CA LYS A 268 -19.47 -9.33 5.08
C LYS A 268 -19.32 -10.58 5.94
N ASN A 269 -20.01 -11.65 5.58
CA ASN A 269 -19.95 -12.92 6.31
C ASN A 269 -18.56 -13.58 6.21
N PHE A 270 -17.90 -13.45 5.07
CA PHE A 270 -16.53 -13.93 4.85
C PHE A 270 -15.52 -13.16 5.71
N ILE A 271 -15.60 -11.82 5.77
CA ILE A 271 -14.74 -10.97 6.60
C ILE A 271 -15.04 -11.20 8.09
N GLY A 272 -16.30 -11.36 8.48
CA GLY A 272 -16.70 -11.68 9.85
C GLY A 272 -16.26 -10.60 10.84
N ASP A 273 -15.45 -10.96 11.84
CA ASP A 273 -14.96 -10.06 12.88
C ASP A 273 -13.80 -9.14 12.47
N GLY A 274 -13.31 -9.24 11.23
CA GLY A 274 -12.15 -8.51 10.71
C GLY A 274 -11.02 -9.43 10.24
N ILE A 275 -9.86 -8.83 10.00
CA ILE A 275 -8.65 -9.50 9.52
C ILE A 275 -7.67 -9.62 10.70
N ALA A 276 -7.13 -10.83 10.90
CA ALA A 276 -6.17 -11.07 11.98
C ALA A 276 -4.86 -10.30 11.72
N ASN A 277 -4.26 -9.78 12.80
CA ASN A 277 -3.00 -9.03 12.75
C ASN A 277 -3.02 -7.80 11.84
N SER A 278 -4.20 -7.25 11.53
CA SER A 278 -4.29 -6.02 10.75
C SER A 278 -3.79 -4.82 11.56
N VAL A 279 -2.99 -3.96 10.94
CA VAL A 279 -2.51 -2.73 11.58
C VAL A 279 -3.67 -1.76 11.72
N GLN A 280 -3.96 -1.37 12.97
CA GLN A 280 -5.00 -0.40 13.34
C GLN A 280 -4.37 1.00 13.50
N GLY A 281 -5.20 2.04 13.59
CA GLY A 281 -4.79 3.40 13.94
C GLY A 281 -4.10 4.20 12.83
N ILE A 282 -3.81 3.61 11.67
CA ILE A 282 -3.13 4.32 10.59
C ILE A 282 -4.07 5.38 9.98
N ALA A 283 -3.78 6.65 10.22
CA ALA A 283 -4.42 7.79 9.56
C ALA A 283 -3.96 7.91 8.09
N VAL A 284 -4.62 7.20 7.17
CA VAL A 284 -4.35 7.30 5.70
C VAL A 284 -5.04 8.52 5.07
N LYS A 285 -5.51 9.50 5.87
CA LYS A 285 -5.98 10.76 5.28
C LYS A 285 -4.74 11.55 4.84
N LYS A 286 -4.43 11.41 3.55
CA LYS A 286 -3.38 12.13 2.82
C LYS A 286 -1.98 11.59 3.13
N LEU A 287 -1.68 10.38 2.65
CA LEU A 287 -0.30 9.92 2.45
C LEU A 287 0.46 11.03 1.71
N ILE A 288 1.34 11.68 2.47
CA ILE A 288 2.48 12.52 2.11
C ILE A 288 2.24 13.39 0.87
N GLU A 289 2.13 14.70 1.08
CA GLU A 289 2.45 15.64 0.00
C GLU A 289 3.90 15.37 -0.42
N ASP A 290 4.06 14.55 -1.46
CA ASP A 290 5.33 14.28 -2.13
C ASP A 290 5.79 15.60 -2.75
N LYS A 291 6.43 16.43 -1.92
CA LYS A 291 7.12 17.66 -2.30
C LYS A 291 8.54 17.37 -2.82
N GLY A 292 8.73 16.20 -3.44
CA GLY A 292 9.69 16.05 -4.52
C GLY A 292 10.96 15.29 -4.14
N LYS A 293 11.26 14.34 -5.04
CA LYS A 293 12.48 13.53 -5.20
C LYS A 293 12.57 12.35 -4.23
N ASP A 294 12.84 11.17 -4.79
CA ASP A 294 13.00 9.87 -4.10
C ASP A 294 14.00 9.88 -2.90
N ASN A 295 14.78 10.95 -2.79
CA ASN A 295 15.80 11.19 -1.76
C ASN A 295 15.36 12.16 -0.64
N PHE A 296 14.10 12.61 -0.59
CA PHE A 296 13.56 13.48 0.46
C PHE A 296 12.15 13.04 0.87
N ILE A 297 11.94 12.86 2.17
CA ILE A 297 10.69 12.36 2.74
C ILE A 297 10.28 13.32 3.86
N SER A 298 9.02 13.76 3.82
CA SER A 298 8.40 14.61 4.82
C SER A 298 7.22 13.87 5.46
N MET A 299 7.29 13.66 6.78
CA MET A 299 6.25 13.03 7.57
C MET A 299 5.61 14.07 8.50
N GLU A 300 4.50 14.63 8.07
CA GLU A 300 3.69 15.56 8.86
C GLU A 300 3.19 14.86 10.14
N ALA A 301 3.45 15.47 11.29
CA ALA A 301 3.19 14.87 12.59
C ALA A 301 1.69 14.74 12.86
N GLU A 302 0.86 15.58 12.24
CA GLU A 302 -0.59 15.47 12.31
C GLU A 302 -1.17 14.20 11.66
N HIS A 303 -0.35 13.42 10.93
CA HIS A 303 -0.73 12.13 10.35
C HIS A 303 -0.31 10.93 11.19
N PHE A 304 0.31 11.15 12.36
CA PHE A 304 0.71 10.06 13.24
C PHE A 304 -0.51 9.45 13.94
N ASP A 305 -0.46 8.14 14.16
CA ASP A 305 -1.41 7.47 15.03
C ASP A 305 -1.11 7.86 16.48
N LEU A 306 -1.87 8.81 17.04
CA LEU A 306 -1.59 9.40 18.34
C LEU A 306 -2.16 8.56 19.48
N HIS A 307 -1.29 8.19 20.42
CA HIS A 307 -1.63 7.49 21.66
C HIS A 307 -1.32 8.32 22.90
N GLY A 308 -1.91 7.95 24.03
CA GLY A 308 -1.57 8.53 25.33
C GLY A 308 -1.85 10.03 25.43
N GLN A 309 -0.85 10.81 25.85
CA GLN A 309 -0.99 12.24 26.15
C GLN A 309 -0.51 13.16 25.02
N TRP A 310 -0.53 12.68 23.79
CA TRP A 310 -0.36 13.50 22.60
C TRP A 310 -1.68 14.14 22.17
N ALA A 311 -1.62 15.40 21.71
CA ALA A 311 -2.79 16.12 21.24
C ALA A 311 -2.49 16.92 19.97
N PHE A 312 -3.43 16.97 19.04
CA PHE A 312 -3.34 17.87 17.89
C PHE A 312 -3.61 19.32 18.30
N LYS A 313 -2.84 20.24 17.74
CA LYS A 313 -2.99 21.69 17.88
C LYS A 313 -2.90 22.36 16.52
N ASN A 314 -3.51 23.51 16.36
CA ASN A 314 -3.49 24.27 15.11
C ASN A 314 -2.65 25.54 15.27
N ASP A 315 -1.88 25.87 14.24
CA ASP A 315 -1.08 27.10 14.16
C ASP A 315 -0.65 27.30 12.70
N ASP A 316 -0.80 28.51 12.16
CA ASP A 316 -0.46 28.83 10.78
C ASP A 316 1.05 28.74 10.49
N LEU A 317 1.89 28.66 11.53
CA LEU A 317 3.32 28.40 11.39
C LEU A 317 3.65 26.92 11.11
N ALA A 318 2.73 25.99 11.34
CA ALA A 318 2.91 24.58 11.00
C ALA A 318 2.64 24.38 9.50
N SER A 319 3.39 23.50 8.81
CA SER A 319 3.27 23.37 7.35
C SER A 319 1.89 22.92 6.85
N GLY A 320 1.17 22.14 7.67
CA GLY A 320 -0.21 21.74 7.41
C GLY A 320 -1.26 22.56 8.16
N GLY A 321 -0.86 23.63 8.85
CA GLY A 321 -1.72 24.39 9.78
C GLY A 321 -2.02 23.64 11.08
N ARG A 322 -1.39 22.47 11.30
CA ARG A 322 -1.59 21.58 12.44
C ARG A 322 -0.27 20.93 12.84
N PHE A 323 -0.12 20.64 14.12
CA PHE A 323 1.05 19.96 14.70
C PHE A 323 0.62 19.10 15.90
N ILE A 324 1.54 18.33 16.47
CA ILE A 324 1.29 17.53 17.69
C ILE A 324 2.01 18.14 18.88
N GLU A 325 1.32 18.20 20.02
CA GLU A 325 1.85 18.64 21.30
C GLU A 325 1.75 17.50 22.31
N TYR A 326 2.82 17.26 23.06
CA TYR A 326 2.75 16.40 24.23
C TYR A 326 2.34 17.22 25.46
N ILE A 327 1.23 16.83 26.10
CA ILE A 327 0.68 17.52 27.28
C ILE A 327 0.88 16.73 28.58
N GLY A 328 1.70 15.69 28.54
CA GLY A 328 2.04 14.86 29.69
C GLY A 328 3.30 15.31 30.42
N ALA A 329 3.56 14.75 31.60
CA ALA A 329 4.74 15.09 32.40
C ALA A 329 6.05 14.63 31.73
N ASN A 330 7.14 15.36 31.98
CA ASN A 330 8.48 14.99 31.50
C ASN A 330 8.88 13.57 31.94
N ASN A 331 9.43 12.78 31.02
CA ASN A 331 10.08 11.49 31.29
C ASN A 331 11.32 11.32 30.38
N ASP A 332 12.50 11.62 30.93
CA ASP A 332 13.79 11.58 30.24
C ASP A 332 14.63 10.34 30.56
N GLN A 333 14.11 9.43 31.40
CA GLN A 333 14.82 8.22 31.83
C GLN A 333 14.42 7.00 31.01
N GLU A 334 13.14 6.88 30.67
CA GLU A 334 12.61 5.72 29.96
C GLU A 334 11.46 6.08 29.02
N ILE A 335 11.22 5.18 28.06
CA ILE A 335 10.06 5.31 27.18
C ILE A 335 8.77 5.06 27.96
N THR A 336 7.72 5.81 27.63
CA THR A 336 6.37 5.53 28.14
C THR A 336 5.58 4.86 27.03
N LYS A 337 5.31 3.56 27.17
CA LYS A 337 4.73 2.73 26.09
C LYS A 337 3.38 3.24 25.61
N GLU A 338 2.58 3.77 26.53
CA GLU A 338 1.26 4.33 26.25
C GLU A 338 1.31 5.60 25.40
N ASN A 339 2.48 6.24 25.30
CA ASN A 339 2.70 7.45 24.51
C ASN A 339 3.43 7.17 23.18
N ILE A 340 3.59 5.89 22.80
CA ILE A 340 4.19 5.52 21.50
C ILE A 340 3.16 5.82 20.40
N CYS A 341 3.53 6.73 19.51
CA CYS A 341 2.83 7.05 18.28
C CYS A 341 3.61 6.51 17.09
N GLU A 342 2.91 6.12 16.04
CA GLU A 342 3.52 5.53 14.85
C GLU A 342 3.17 6.30 13.58
N SER A 343 4.12 6.33 12.65
CA SER A 343 3.91 6.79 11.28
C SER A 343 4.52 5.78 10.32
N ASN A 344 3.76 5.41 9.30
CA ASN A 344 4.21 4.53 8.23
C ASN A 344 4.50 5.36 6.98
N PHE A 345 5.65 5.11 6.35
CA PHE A 345 6.11 5.87 5.20
C PHE A 345 6.81 4.96 4.18
N GLU A 346 6.85 5.39 2.92
CA GLU A 346 7.48 4.64 1.83
C GLU A 346 8.91 5.14 1.60
N ILE A 347 9.85 4.20 1.47
CA ILE A 347 11.20 4.41 0.93
C ILE A 347 11.18 3.91 -0.50
N LYS A 348 11.25 4.83 -1.47
CA LYS A 348 11.29 4.49 -2.91
C LYS A 348 12.67 3.98 -3.34
N GLU A 349 13.75 4.50 -2.74
CA GLU A 349 15.12 4.07 -3.02
C GLU A 349 15.83 3.62 -1.74
N ALA A 350 16.37 2.39 -1.73
CA ALA A 350 17.18 1.92 -0.62
C ALA A 350 18.39 2.84 -0.39
N GLY A 351 18.85 2.94 0.87
CA GLY A 351 19.98 3.80 1.19
C GLY A 351 20.01 4.27 2.63
N THR A 352 20.93 5.19 2.91
CA THR A 352 21.09 5.80 4.23
C THR A 352 20.60 7.24 4.20
N TYR A 353 19.61 7.55 5.04
CA TYR A 353 18.95 8.85 5.11
C TYR A 353 19.32 9.52 6.43
N THR A 354 19.57 10.82 6.40
CA THR A 354 19.70 11.64 7.62
C THR A 354 18.32 11.97 8.16
N VAL A 355 18.13 11.82 9.47
CA VAL A 355 16.87 12.15 10.15
C VAL A 355 16.97 13.51 10.81
N LYS A 356 15.95 14.33 10.59
CA LYS A 356 15.71 15.62 11.22
C LYS A 356 14.23 15.75 11.56
N TRP A 357 13.89 16.79 12.31
CA TRP A 357 12.51 17.15 12.60
C TRP A 357 12.35 18.67 12.58
N LEU A 358 11.11 19.12 12.41
CA LEU A 358 10.71 20.49 12.65
C LEU A 358 9.96 20.51 13.97
N MET A 359 10.57 21.16 14.96
CA MET A 359 10.05 21.23 16.30
C MET A 359 10.15 22.66 16.82
N ARG A 360 9.31 22.98 17.82
CA ARG A 360 9.43 24.23 18.58
C ARG A 360 9.18 24.02 20.07
N GLN A 361 9.80 24.89 20.87
CA GLN A 361 9.62 25.03 22.30
C GLN A 361 8.67 26.20 22.55
N THR A 362 7.72 26.03 23.47
CA THR A 362 6.77 27.09 23.84
C THR A 362 7.49 28.22 24.58
N LYS A 363 6.96 29.45 24.48
CA LYS A 363 7.54 30.65 25.13
C LYS A 363 7.58 30.56 26.66
N GLU A 364 6.76 29.70 27.24
CA GLU A 364 6.57 29.58 28.68
C GLU A 364 7.63 28.68 29.34
N ILE A 365 8.39 27.92 28.54
CA ILE A 365 9.39 26.97 29.02
C ILE A 365 10.64 27.08 28.16
N GLU A 366 11.61 27.87 28.61
CA GLU A 366 12.93 27.96 27.98
C GLU A 366 13.95 27.12 28.76
N GLY A 367 14.72 26.27 28.06
CA GLY A 367 15.89 25.58 28.62
C GLY A 367 16.09 24.16 28.12
N ASP A 368 17.08 23.46 28.70
CA ASP A 368 17.48 22.09 28.34
C ASP A 368 16.47 20.99 28.76
N ARG A 369 15.34 21.38 29.36
CA ARG A 369 14.29 20.46 29.86
C ARG A 369 13.18 20.17 28.86
N VAL A 370 13.18 20.89 27.74
CA VAL A 370 12.16 20.82 26.70
C VAL A 370 12.85 20.66 25.35
N GLY A 371 12.32 19.85 24.45
CA GLY A 371 12.92 19.65 23.12
C GLY A 371 13.54 18.27 22.90
N SER A 372 13.16 17.26 23.69
CA SER A 372 13.58 15.88 23.45
C SER A 372 12.37 14.96 23.25
N VAL A 373 12.55 13.97 22.39
CA VAL A 373 11.61 12.88 22.16
C VAL A 373 12.37 11.56 22.08
N TRP A 374 11.71 10.44 22.30
CA TRP A 374 12.24 9.13 21.98
C TRP A 374 11.82 8.77 20.55
N ILE A 375 12.76 8.37 19.70
CA ILE A 375 12.45 7.86 18.35
C ILE A 375 13.03 6.47 18.13
N ASN A 376 12.35 5.67 17.31
CA ASN A 376 12.79 4.35 16.89
C ASN A 376 12.35 4.08 15.45
N PHE A 377 13.20 3.40 14.68
CA PHE A 377 12.86 2.78 13.41
C PHE A 377 13.00 1.26 13.60
N PRO A 378 11.92 0.55 13.95
CA PRO A 378 12.00 -0.86 14.36
C PRO A 378 12.37 -1.82 13.23
N ASP A 379 12.13 -1.42 11.99
CA ASP A 379 12.29 -2.19 10.76
C ASP A 379 13.44 -1.66 9.87
N ALA A 380 14.29 -0.78 10.41
CA ALA A 380 15.47 -0.25 9.73
C ALA A 380 16.70 -0.20 10.65
N ILE A 381 17.88 0.05 10.08
CA ILE A 381 19.14 0.13 10.83
C ILE A 381 19.39 1.58 11.21
N GLN A 382 19.24 1.92 12.49
CA GLN A 382 19.53 3.25 13.02
C GLN A 382 21.03 3.39 13.32
N ILE A 383 21.61 4.55 13.01
CA ILE A 383 23.05 4.78 13.07
C ILE A 383 23.30 6.16 13.69
N GLY A 384 24.04 6.17 14.81
CA GLY A 384 24.68 7.36 15.37
C GLY A 384 26.13 7.43 14.93
N HIS A 385 27.07 7.41 15.88
CA HIS A 385 28.47 7.08 15.56
C HIS A 385 28.65 5.60 15.21
N GLU A 386 27.84 4.75 15.84
CA GLU A 386 27.76 3.31 15.62
C GLU A 386 26.29 2.91 15.43
N PRO A 387 26.00 1.70 14.90
CA PRO A 387 24.64 1.18 14.83
C PRO A 387 23.97 1.12 16.21
N VAL A 388 22.75 1.61 16.30
CA VAL A 388 21.93 1.65 17.52
C VAL A 388 20.59 0.93 17.29
N LYS A 389 19.93 0.48 18.36
CA LYS A 389 18.69 -0.32 18.29
C LYS A 389 17.68 0.12 19.34
N GLY A 390 16.42 0.20 18.93
CA GLY A 390 15.32 0.58 19.80
C GLY A 390 15.19 2.11 19.92
N PHE A 391 14.52 2.54 20.97
CA PHE A 391 14.28 3.96 21.20
C PHE A 391 15.54 4.68 21.70
N HIS A 392 15.85 5.79 21.04
CA HIS A 392 16.91 6.70 21.47
C HIS A 392 16.39 8.12 21.57
N LYS A 393 16.97 8.86 22.52
CA LYS A 393 16.61 10.25 22.74
C LYS A 393 17.08 11.07 21.55
N PHE A 394 16.18 11.87 21.01
CA PHE A 394 16.40 12.76 19.90
C PHE A 394 16.10 14.18 20.36
N ALA A 395 17.13 15.02 20.37
CA ALA A 395 17.11 16.33 20.98
C ALA A 395 17.18 17.43 19.92
N GLY A 396 16.51 18.54 20.21
CA GLY A 396 16.35 19.66 19.30
C GLY A 396 16.13 20.97 20.03
N ARG A 397 16.32 22.08 19.31
CA ARG A 397 16.09 23.44 19.80
C ARG A 397 15.47 24.29 18.71
N GLY A 398 14.27 24.81 18.98
CA GLY A 398 13.55 25.72 18.10
C GLY A 398 12.74 26.67 18.97
N LYS A 399 12.97 27.97 18.83
CA LYS A 399 12.30 28.99 19.65
C LYS A 399 11.38 29.81 18.76
N ASN A 400 10.13 30.01 19.21
CA ASN A 400 9.07 30.77 18.54
C ASN A 400 8.57 30.20 17.20
N ASP A 401 9.39 29.46 16.46
CA ASP A 401 9.06 28.94 15.14
C ASP A 401 9.50 27.47 15.00
N PHE A 402 8.85 26.73 14.10
CA PHE A 402 9.19 25.35 13.79
C PHE A 402 10.52 25.31 13.06
N THR A 403 11.55 24.84 13.76
CA THR A 403 12.93 24.89 13.26
C THR A 403 13.40 23.48 12.92
N MET A 404 13.92 23.31 11.70
CA MET A 404 14.55 22.05 11.31
C MET A 404 15.87 21.85 12.08
N ASN A 405 15.92 20.82 12.92
CA ASN A 405 17.09 20.45 13.71
C ASN A 405 17.03 18.93 14.03
N GLY A 406 17.68 18.49 15.11
CA GLY A 406 17.56 17.12 15.62
C GLY A 406 18.89 16.37 15.60
N GLN A 407 19.26 15.79 16.74
CA GLN A 407 20.45 14.96 16.94
C GLN A 407 20.13 13.83 17.92
N LEU A 408 20.80 12.69 17.78
CA LEU A 408 20.77 11.66 18.84
C LEU A 408 21.47 12.21 20.07
N ASP A 409 20.90 12.00 21.24
CA ASP A 409 21.52 12.25 22.54
C ASP A 409 21.92 10.91 23.15
N LEU A 410 23.14 10.47 22.86
CA LEU A 410 23.72 9.23 23.39
C LEU A 410 24.51 9.53 24.66
N HIS A 411 23.79 9.95 25.71
CA HIS A 411 24.36 10.34 27.01
C HIS A 411 25.30 11.57 26.93
N GLY A 412 24.87 12.62 26.23
CA GLY A 412 25.62 13.88 26.09
C GLY A 412 26.53 13.94 24.86
N ASP A 413 26.68 12.83 24.13
CA ASP A 413 27.27 12.83 22.79
C ASP A 413 26.18 13.06 21.73
N GLN A 414 26.28 14.18 21.02
CA GLN A 414 25.29 14.62 20.05
C GLN A 414 25.73 14.30 18.61
N SER A 415 25.40 13.10 18.14
CA SER A 415 25.62 12.71 16.75
C SER A 415 24.42 13.06 15.87
N TRP A 416 24.64 13.20 14.57
CA TRP A 416 23.51 13.10 13.65
C TRP A 416 22.92 11.69 13.72
N MET A 417 21.62 11.60 13.53
CA MET A 417 20.98 10.32 13.28
C MET A 417 20.95 10.08 11.78
N THR A 418 21.38 8.90 11.37
CA THR A 418 21.05 8.37 10.06
C THR A 418 20.34 7.04 10.20
N VAL A 419 19.56 6.66 9.19
CA VAL A 419 18.84 5.39 9.14
C VAL A 419 19.11 4.76 7.80
N LYS A 420 19.58 3.51 7.81
CA LYS A 420 19.79 2.70 6.62
C LYS A 420 18.57 1.80 6.40
N PHE A 421 17.96 1.98 5.25
CA PHE A 421 16.90 1.15 4.69
C PHE A 421 17.53 0.21 3.66
N GLU A 422 17.49 -1.09 3.92
CA GLU A 422 18.19 -2.08 3.09
C GLU A 422 17.53 -2.31 1.73
N LYS A 423 16.24 -2.02 1.64
CA LYS A 423 15.43 -2.14 0.42
C LYS A 423 14.41 -1.01 0.31
N ALA A 424 13.87 -0.81 -0.90
CA ALA A 424 12.65 -0.03 -1.06
C ALA A 424 11.47 -0.74 -0.38
N GLY A 425 10.49 0.03 0.10
CA GLY A 425 9.32 -0.50 0.77
C GLY A 425 8.78 0.41 1.86
N PHE A 426 7.80 -0.07 2.61
CA PHE A 426 7.22 0.65 3.74
C PHE A 426 8.01 0.39 5.02
N TYR A 427 8.20 1.46 5.80
CA TYR A 427 8.89 1.44 7.08
C TYR A 427 8.10 2.22 8.12
N THR A 428 8.40 1.95 9.39
CA THR A 428 7.75 2.58 10.54
C THR A 428 8.70 3.54 11.25
N LEU A 429 8.20 4.73 11.59
CA LEU A 429 8.79 5.62 12.57
C LEU A 429 7.92 5.58 13.82
N GLN A 430 8.50 5.20 14.95
CA GLN A 430 7.87 5.27 16.26
C GLN A 430 8.41 6.45 17.04
N VAL A 431 7.52 7.16 17.73
CA VAL A 431 7.84 8.34 18.53
C VAL A 431 7.16 8.24 19.89
N SER A 432 7.92 8.35 20.97
CA SER A 432 7.37 8.45 22.33
C SER A 432 7.81 9.76 22.97
N ALA A 433 6.89 10.42 23.65
CA ALA A 433 7.19 11.67 24.31
C ALA A 433 8.27 11.52 25.39
N CYS A 434 9.07 12.57 25.54
CA CYS A 434 10.04 12.73 26.62
C CYS A 434 9.82 14.08 27.32
N SER A 435 9.69 15.18 26.56
CA SER A 435 9.48 16.51 27.11
C SER A 435 8.01 16.98 27.10
N GLU A 436 7.53 17.48 28.23
CA GLU A 436 6.27 18.20 28.41
C GLU A 436 6.24 19.46 27.52
N PHE A 437 5.11 19.72 26.86
CA PHE A 437 4.90 20.80 25.87
C PHE A 437 5.84 20.75 24.67
N LEU A 438 6.45 19.60 24.37
CA LEU A 438 7.13 19.41 23.10
C LEU A 438 6.12 19.53 21.96
N GLN A 439 6.44 20.37 20.97
CA GLN A 439 5.63 20.56 19.78
C GLN A 439 6.42 20.11 18.55
N ILE A 440 5.83 19.20 17.78
CA ILE A 440 6.42 18.62 16.57
C ILE A 440 5.47 18.88 15.39
N ASP A 441 6.00 19.54 14.35
CA ASP A 441 5.32 19.77 13.08
C ASP A 441 5.53 18.57 12.15
N LYS A 442 6.78 18.14 11.95
CA LYS A 442 7.08 17.00 11.06
C LYS A 442 8.47 16.39 11.27
N PHE A 443 8.65 15.19 10.74
CA PHE A 443 9.96 14.54 10.58
C PHE A 443 10.42 14.55 9.12
N ILE A 444 11.72 14.75 8.91
CA ILE A 444 12.35 14.84 7.60
C ILE A 444 13.44 13.78 7.49
N LEU A 445 13.39 12.97 6.43
CA LEU A 445 14.45 12.04 6.03
C LEU A 445 15.02 12.49 4.69
N TYR A 446 16.34 12.59 4.58
CA TYR A 446 16.97 12.96 3.32
C TYR A 446 18.28 12.23 3.03
N LYS A 447 18.53 11.95 1.76
CA LYS A 447 19.71 11.24 1.23
C LYS A 447 20.37 12.07 0.12
N ASP A 448 21.69 11.97 -0.02
CA ASP A 448 22.47 12.59 -1.11
C ASP A 448 22.18 14.08 -1.35
N MET A 449 21.88 14.82 -0.28
CA MET A 449 21.65 16.26 -0.31
C MET A 449 22.22 16.96 0.93
N SER A 450 22.50 18.25 0.79
CA SER A 450 23.00 19.07 1.89
C SER A 450 21.89 19.39 2.90
N PHE A 451 22.27 19.62 4.17
CA PHE A 451 21.32 20.05 5.19
C PHE A 451 20.58 21.34 4.81
N GLU A 452 21.27 22.29 4.16
CA GLU A 452 20.65 23.56 3.75
C GLU A 452 19.64 23.38 2.61
N ASP A 453 19.87 22.44 1.69
CA ASP A 453 18.90 22.14 0.62
C ASP A 453 17.69 21.39 1.18
N ALA A 454 17.92 20.41 2.05
CA ALA A 454 16.86 19.71 2.78
C ALA A 454 16.00 20.71 3.59
N LYS A 455 16.63 21.67 4.26
CA LYS A 455 15.95 22.71 5.03
C LYS A 455 15.13 23.66 4.17
N LYS A 456 15.61 24.04 2.99
CA LYS A 456 14.82 24.83 2.04
C LYS A 456 13.61 24.06 1.56
N MET A 457 13.75 22.76 1.28
CA MET A 457 12.64 21.91 0.85
C MET A 457 11.61 21.72 1.97
N ALA A 458 12.05 21.52 3.21
CA ALA A 458 11.15 21.36 4.35
C ALA A 458 10.27 22.59 4.62
N ASN A 459 10.72 23.78 4.25
CA ASN A 459 10.00 25.05 4.46
C ASN A 459 9.14 25.49 3.26
N GLN A 460 9.09 24.70 2.18
CA GLN A 460 8.22 24.91 1.01
C GLN A 460 6.92 24.12 1.18
#